data_AF-A0AAE9NDC8-F1
#
_entry.id   AF-A0AAE9NDC8-F1
#
_cell.length_a   1.000
_cell.length_b   1.000
_cell.length_c   1.000
_cell.angle_alpha   90.00
_cell.angle_beta   90.00
_cell.angle_gamma   90.00
#
_symmetry.space_group_name_H-M   'P 1'
#
loop_
_entity.id
_entity.type
_entity.pdbx_description
1 polymer ?
#
loop_
_entity_poly.entity_id
_entity_poly.type
_entity_poly.pdbx_seq_one_letter_code
_entity_poly.pdbx_strand_id
1 'polypeptide(L)'
;MVRALALLLAQLAAAPIVSETVETGDRRPVDLAAFECRDINRSTVLQRVCYDRARHALVVATGGSYVRYCGVAAETVDRLLGAPSMGQFFNRHIRREAAGGRYDCSA
;
A
#
# COMPACT_ATOMS: atom_id res chain seq x y z
N MET A 1 -9.67 13.84 39.14
CA MET A 1 -8.74 13.63 38.00
C MET A 1 -9.03 12.34 37.23
N VAL A 2 -9.30 11.21 37.90
CA VAL A 2 -9.62 9.90 37.25
C VAL A 2 -10.82 9.96 36.28
N ARG A 3 -11.90 10.68 36.62
CA ARG A 3 -13.09 10.82 35.75
C ARG A 3 -12.82 11.53 34.43
N ALA A 4 -11.97 12.56 34.43
CA ALA A 4 -11.59 13.26 33.22
C ALA A 4 -10.74 12.39 32.29
N LEU A 5 -9.85 11.57 32.88
CA LEU A 5 -9.03 10.62 32.13
C LEU A 5 -9.87 9.50 31.50
N ALA A 6 -10.87 8.98 32.22
CA ALA A 6 -11.79 7.96 31.71
C ALA A 6 -12.65 8.49 30.55
N LEU A 7 -13.10 9.75 30.62
CA LEU A 7 -13.83 10.40 29.52
C LEU A 7 -12.93 10.59 28.30
N LEU A 8 -11.68 11.03 28.49
CA LEU A 8 -10.72 11.19 27.38
C LEU A 8 -10.46 9.86 26.67
N LEU A 9 -10.21 8.78 27.43
CA LEU A 9 -9.98 7.44 26.88
C LEU A 9 -11.20 6.90 26.12
N ALA A 10 -12.41 7.15 26.62
CA ALA A 10 -13.65 6.76 25.93
C ALA A 10 -13.84 7.50 24.60
N GLN A 11 -13.39 8.76 24.50
CA GLN A 11 -13.45 9.55 23.26
C GLN A 11 -12.46 9.03 22.20
N LEU A 12 -11.25 8.60 22.59
CA LEU A 12 -10.30 8.00 21.65
C LEU A 12 -10.78 6.63 21.15
N ALA A 13 -11.47 5.85 21.98
CA ALA A 13 -12.02 4.55 21.58
C ALA A 13 -13.20 4.64 20.59
N ALA A 14 -13.87 5.79 20.52
CA ALA A 14 -15.02 6.03 19.64
C ALA A 14 -14.65 6.65 18.29
N ALA A 15 -13.36 6.91 18.03
CA ALA A 15 -12.94 7.45 16.75
C ALA A 15 -13.24 6.44 15.63
N PRO A 16 -14.00 6.81 14.58
CA PRO A 16 -14.22 5.92 13.46
C PRO A 16 -12.87 5.62 12.80
N ILE A 17 -12.58 4.33 12.59
CA ILE A 17 -11.46 3.90 11.77
C ILE A 17 -11.87 4.19 10.32
N VAL A 18 -11.61 5.43 9.87
CA VAL A 18 -11.83 5.79 8.47
C VAL A 18 -10.72 5.16 7.68
N SER A 19 -11.08 4.20 6.85
CA SER A 19 -10.15 3.66 5.88
C SER A 19 -9.94 4.64 4.73
N GLU A 20 -8.69 4.80 4.32
CA GLU A 20 -8.34 5.58 3.14
C GLU A 20 -8.76 4.83 1.87
N THR A 21 -9.48 5.50 0.97
CA THR A 21 -9.74 4.99 -0.38
C THR A 21 -8.90 5.76 -1.37
N VAL A 22 -8.21 5.04 -2.26
CA VAL A 22 -7.36 5.64 -3.29
C VAL A 22 -7.87 5.29 -4.69
N GLU A 23 -7.82 6.25 -5.59
CA GLU A 23 -8.13 6.05 -7.00
C GLU A 23 -6.90 5.51 -7.73
N THR A 24 -7.02 4.35 -8.37
CA THR A 24 -5.94 3.77 -9.19
C THR A 24 -6.06 4.19 -10.65
N GLY A 25 -4.98 4.03 -11.42
CA GLY A 25 -4.94 4.45 -12.84
C GLY A 25 -6.02 3.83 -13.75
N ASP A 26 -6.60 2.69 -13.37
CA ASP A 26 -7.76 2.05 -14.00
C ASP A 26 -9.12 2.62 -13.52
N ARG A 27 -9.10 3.72 -12.75
CA ARG A 27 -10.27 4.39 -12.14
C ARG A 27 -11.12 3.46 -11.27
N ARG A 28 -10.46 2.51 -10.61
CA ARG A 28 -11.11 1.63 -9.64
C ARG A 28 -10.72 2.09 -8.23
N PRO A 29 -11.65 2.58 -7.41
CA PRO A 29 -11.34 2.89 -6.03
C PRO A 29 -10.86 1.63 -5.30
N VAL A 30 -9.79 1.75 -4.54
CA VAL A 30 -9.26 0.71 -3.66
C VAL A 30 -9.38 1.19 -2.23
N ASP A 31 -10.20 0.49 -1.45
CA ASP A 31 -10.25 0.65 0.00
C ASP A 31 -9.01 0.01 0.64
N LEU A 32 -8.21 0.84 1.32
CA LEU A 32 -6.94 0.43 1.94
C LEU A 32 -7.12 -0.18 3.34
N ALA A 33 -8.35 -0.48 3.77
CA ALA A 33 -8.65 -0.92 5.15
C ALA A 33 -7.87 -2.18 5.55
N ALA A 34 -7.66 -3.07 4.56
CA ALA A 34 -6.95 -4.33 4.73
C ALA A 34 -5.46 -4.26 4.38
N PHE A 35 -4.96 -3.07 3.98
CA PHE A 35 -3.59 -2.91 3.52
C PHE A 35 -2.69 -2.37 4.63
N GLU A 36 -1.50 -2.96 4.76
CA GLU A 36 -0.41 -2.38 5.53
C GLU A 36 0.32 -1.36 4.67
N CYS A 37 0.13 -0.07 4.99
CA CYS A 37 0.71 1.04 4.24
C CYS A 37 1.96 1.61 4.91
N ARG A 38 2.98 1.91 4.10
CA ARG A 38 4.24 2.55 4.49
C ARG A 38 4.57 3.68 3.52
N ASP A 39 4.71 4.89 4.04
CA ASP A 39 5.27 6.00 3.29
C ASP A 39 6.78 5.79 3.08
N ILE A 40 7.24 6.09 1.87
CA ILE A 40 8.61 5.82 1.44
C ILE A 40 9.33 7.14 1.22
N ASN A 41 10.33 7.41 2.05
CA ASN A 41 11.17 8.61 1.98
C ASN A 41 12.56 8.35 1.36
N ARG A 42 12.95 7.08 1.20
CA ARG A 42 14.26 6.63 0.71
C ARG A 42 14.29 6.26 -0.78
N SER A 43 13.28 6.69 -1.53
CA SER A 43 13.11 6.41 -2.96
C SER A 43 12.53 7.63 -3.66
N THR A 44 13.01 7.91 -4.87
CA THR A 44 12.46 8.95 -5.76
C THR A 44 11.36 8.44 -6.68
N VAL A 45 11.14 7.12 -6.73
CA VAL A 45 10.15 6.46 -7.61
C VAL A 45 8.87 6.14 -6.83
N LEU A 46 9.03 5.34 -5.78
CA LEU A 46 7.96 4.98 -4.84
C LEU A 46 7.82 6.03 -3.76
N GLN A 47 6.60 6.53 -3.59
CA GLN A 47 6.20 7.47 -2.54
C GLN A 47 5.49 6.75 -1.38
N ARG A 48 4.74 5.70 -1.70
CA ARG A 48 4.01 4.87 -0.73
C ARG A 48 3.89 3.44 -1.22
N VAL A 49 3.92 2.49 -0.30
CA VAL A 49 3.71 1.06 -0.56
C VAL A 49 2.64 0.56 0.41
N CYS A 50 1.57 -0.01 -0.11
CA CYS A 50 0.48 -0.60 0.64
C CYS A 50 0.34 -2.07 0.23
N TYR A 51 0.36 -3.00 1.19
CA TYR A 51 0.28 -4.43 0.89
C TYR A 51 -0.81 -5.13 1.72
N ASP A 52 -1.69 -5.86 1.03
CA ASP A 52 -2.61 -6.81 1.62
C ASP A 52 -2.07 -8.22 1.38
N ARG A 53 -1.54 -8.82 2.47
CA ARG A 53 -0.92 -10.14 2.43
C ARG A 53 -1.93 -11.26 2.17
N ALA A 54 -3.17 -11.10 2.63
CA ALA A 54 -4.22 -12.11 2.46
C ALA A 54 -4.67 -12.20 1.00
N ARG A 55 -4.68 -11.07 0.29
CA ARG A 55 -5.10 -10.98 -1.12
C ARG A 55 -3.94 -10.95 -2.11
N HIS A 56 -2.69 -10.97 -1.64
CA HIS A 56 -1.50 -10.75 -2.46
C HIS A 56 -1.60 -9.48 -3.32
N ALA A 57 -2.21 -8.43 -2.76
CA ALA A 57 -2.49 -7.20 -3.47
C ALA A 57 -1.50 -6.11 -3.04
N LEU A 58 -0.81 -5.54 -4.00
CA LEU A 58 0.14 -4.46 -3.81
C LEU A 58 -0.43 -3.20 -4.45
N VAL A 59 -0.51 -2.11 -3.68
CA VAL A 59 -0.80 -0.77 -4.19
C VAL A 59 0.43 0.10 -3.94
N VAL A 60 0.87 0.83 -4.96
CA VAL A 60 2.00 1.75 -4.84
C VAL A 60 1.60 3.14 -5.31
N ALA A 61 2.11 4.16 -4.63
CA ALA A 61 2.09 5.53 -5.15
C ALA A 61 3.39 5.81 -5.89
N THR A 62 3.28 6.22 -7.15
CA THR A 62 4.39 6.66 -7.99
C THR A 62 3.99 7.91 -8.75
N GLY A 63 4.81 8.96 -8.71
CA GLY A 63 4.52 10.21 -9.42
C GLY A 63 3.19 10.87 -9.05
N GLY A 64 2.67 10.62 -7.84
CA GLY A 64 1.39 11.17 -7.36
C GLY A 64 0.15 10.37 -7.80
N SER A 65 0.32 9.22 -8.45
CA SER A 65 -0.79 8.33 -8.82
C SER A 65 -0.63 6.96 -8.17
N TYR A 66 -1.75 6.32 -7.88
CA TYR A 66 -1.77 4.96 -7.34
C TYR A 66 -1.90 3.92 -8.45
N VAL A 67 -1.15 2.83 -8.34
CA VAL A 67 -1.24 1.67 -9.23
C VAL A 67 -1.40 0.42 -8.38
N ARG A 68 -2.35 -0.44 -8.77
CA ARG A 68 -2.59 -1.73 -8.14
C ARG A 68 -1.95 -2.85 -8.95
N TYR A 69 -1.36 -3.81 -8.25
CA TYR A 69 -0.78 -5.04 -8.74
C TYR A 69 -1.38 -6.21 -7.97
N CYS A 70 -1.86 -7.24 -8.67
CA CYS A 70 -2.47 -8.42 -8.06
C CYS A 70 -1.53 -9.62 -8.15
N GLY A 71 -1.59 -10.54 -7.18
CA GLY A 71 -0.74 -11.75 -7.17
C GLY A 71 0.73 -11.51 -6.83
N VAL A 72 1.07 -10.36 -6.21
CA VAL A 72 2.45 -10.09 -5.78
C VAL A 72 2.73 -10.86 -4.50
N ALA A 73 3.66 -11.82 -4.57
CA ALA A 73 4.07 -12.62 -3.42
C ALA A 73 4.68 -11.74 -2.32
N ALA A 74 4.42 -12.10 -1.07
CA ALA A 74 4.91 -11.36 0.09
C ALA A 74 6.44 -11.21 0.10
N GLU A 75 7.16 -12.26 -0.25
CA GLU A 75 8.63 -12.24 -0.34
C GLU A 75 9.13 -11.19 -1.36
N THR A 76 8.40 -10.95 -2.45
CA THR A 76 8.74 -9.90 -3.41
C THR A 76 8.55 -8.50 -2.81
N VAL A 77 7.54 -8.31 -1.96
CA VAL A 77 7.32 -7.06 -1.23
C VAL A 77 8.39 -6.86 -0.15
N ASP A 78 8.74 -7.91 0.58
CA ASP A 78 9.81 -7.87 1.60
C ASP A 78 11.16 -7.50 0.95
N ARG A 79 11.48 -8.11 -0.20
CA ARG A 79 12.66 -7.74 -0.99
C ARG A 79 12.60 -6.32 -1.55
N LEU A 80 11.42 -5.84 -1.95
CA LEU A 80 11.25 -4.45 -2.38
C LEU A 80 11.56 -3.47 -1.24
N LEU A 81 11.01 -3.71 -0.05
CA LEU A 81 11.19 -2.85 1.12
C LEU A 81 12.62 -2.90 1.68
N GLY A 82 13.31 -4.03 1.52
CA GLY A 82 14.71 -4.21 1.90
C GLY A 82 15.73 -3.77 0.83
N ALA A 83 15.29 -3.46 -0.39
CA ALA A 83 16.20 -3.19 -1.50
C ALA A 83 17.07 -1.93 -1.27
N PRO A 84 18.38 -1.98 -1.61
CA PRO A 84 19.24 -0.79 -1.57
C PRO A 84 18.72 0.36 -2.44
N SER A 85 18.14 0.02 -3.60
CA SER A 85 17.41 0.95 -4.47
C SER A 85 16.01 0.40 -4.74
N MET A 86 15.04 0.86 -3.96
CA MET A 86 13.64 0.40 -4.08
C MET A 86 13.07 0.69 -5.47
N GLY A 87 13.33 1.88 -6.03
CA GLY A 87 12.88 2.23 -7.38
C GLY A 87 13.46 1.32 -8.47
N GLN A 88 14.76 0.97 -8.38
CA GLN A 88 15.37 0.04 -9.33
C GLN A 88 14.80 -1.38 -9.21
N PHE A 89 14.56 -1.85 -7.97
CA PHE A 89 13.93 -3.15 -7.74
C PHE A 89 12.50 -3.17 -8.33
N PHE A 90 11.68 -2.18 -7.98
CA PHE A 90 10.31 -2.04 -8.47
C PHE A 90 10.24 -2.04 -10.00
N ASN A 91 11.08 -1.23 -10.64
CA ASN A 91 11.08 -1.13 -12.10
C ASN A 91 11.44 -2.44 -12.80
N ARG A 92 12.36 -3.24 -12.23
CA ARG A 92 12.84 -4.49 -12.84
C ARG A 92 11.95 -5.69 -12.55
N HIS A 93 11.44 -5.81 -11.32
CA HIS A 93 10.80 -7.04 -10.84
C HIS A 93 9.28 -6.94 -10.70
N ILE A 94 8.71 -5.72 -10.73
CA ILE A 94 7.26 -5.54 -10.59
C ILE A 94 6.71 -4.87 -11.83
N ARG A 95 7.16 -3.65 -12.14
CA ARG A 95 6.62 -2.87 -13.26
C ARG A 95 6.84 -3.56 -14.61
N ARG A 96 8.03 -4.11 -14.85
CA ARG A 96 8.34 -4.83 -16.10
C ARG A 96 7.53 -6.10 -16.26
N GLU A 97 7.31 -6.86 -15.18
CA GLU A 97 6.54 -8.10 -15.22
C GLU A 97 5.04 -7.84 -15.36
N ALA A 98 4.54 -6.75 -14.75
CA ALA A 98 3.18 -6.27 -14.94
C ALA A 98 2.91 -5.88 -16.40
N ALA A 99 3.87 -5.27 -17.10
CA ALA A 99 3.74 -5.01 -18.54
C ALA A 99 3.60 -6.29 -19.40
N GLY A 100 4.02 -7.44 -18.85
CA GLY A 100 3.79 -8.77 -19.44
C GLY A 100 2.55 -9.49 -18.89
N GLY A 101 1.68 -8.80 -18.14
CA GLY A 101 0.42 -9.31 -17.61
C GLY A 101 0.51 -10.10 -16.30
N ARG A 102 1.71 -10.33 -15.75
CA ARG A 102 1.89 -11.18 -14.54
C ARG A 102 1.14 -10.68 -13.31
N TYR A 103 0.91 -9.37 -13.23
CA TYR A 103 0.32 -8.71 -12.07
C TYR A 103 -1.00 -7.98 -12.37
N ASP A 104 -1.64 -8.34 -13.49
CA ASP A 104 -2.93 -7.77 -13.85
C ASP A 104 -4.03 -8.22 -12.87
N CYS A 105 -4.91 -7.28 -12.54
CA CYS A 105 -6.03 -7.50 -11.63
C CYS A 105 -7.32 -7.89 -12.37
N SER A 106 -7.21 -8.49 -13.55
CA SER A 106 -8.31 -8.87 -14.43
C SER A 106 -8.91 -10.25 -14.13
N ALA A 107 -8.40 -10.94 -13.10
CA ALA A 107 -8.98 -12.18 -12.58
C ALA A 107 -10.32 -11.93 -11.85
#